data_AF-A0A2N1Q5Y6-F1
#
_entry.id   AF-A0A2N1Q5Y6-F1
#
_cell.length_a   1.000
_cell.length_b   1.000
_cell.length_c   1.000
_cell.angle_alpha   90.00
_cell.angle_beta   90.00
_cell.angle_gamma   90.00
#
_symmetry.space_group_name_H-M   'P 1'
#
loop_
_entity.id
_entity.type
_entity.pdbx_description
1 polymer ?
#
loop_
_entity_poly.entity_id
_entity_poly.type
_entity_poly.pdbx_seq_one_letter_code
_entity_poly.pdbx_strand_id
1 'polypeptide(L)' 'PISGKILEVNKKLEDAPEGLNEDPYGNWIVKIEILDATELEKLLKSDQYTACCQE' A
#
# COMPACT_ATOMS: atom_id res chain seq x y z
N PRO A 1 1.25 6.44 -1.60
CA PRO A 1 1.24 7.59 -2.55
C PRO A 1 2.31 8.63 -2.18
N ILE A 2 3.55 8.17 -2.01
CA ILE A 2 4.68 9.00 -1.58
C ILE A 2 5.72 9.02 -2.71
N SER A 3 6.51 10.08 -2.74
CA SER A 3 7.60 10.27 -3.67
C SER A 3 8.67 9.21 -3.42
N GLY A 4 9.00 8.45 -4.46
CA GLY A 4 9.84 7.28 -4.29
C GLY A 4 10.25 6.61 -5.58
N LYS A 5 11.18 5.66 -5.46
CA LYS A 5 11.60 4.80 -6.56
C LYS A 5 11.02 3.40 -6.39
N ILE A 6 10.41 2.86 -7.44
CA ILE A 6 9.91 1.48 -7.42
C ILE A 6 11.10 0.52 -7.32
N LEU A 7 11.10 -0.31 -6.29
CA LEU A 7 12.09 -1.36 -6.07
C LEU A 7 11.60 -2.70 -6.63
N GLU A 8 10.33 -3.01 -6.42
CA GLU A 8 9.76 -4.32 -6.75
C GLU A 8 8.27 -4.17 -7.06
N VAL A 9 7.76 -4.95 -8.02
CA VAL A 9 6.34 -5.09 -8.33
C VAL A 9 5.96 -6.55 -8.11
N ASN A 10 4.83 -6.80 -7.46
CA ASN A 10 4.40 -8.16 -7.17
C ASN A 10 3.79 -8.82 -8.42
N LYS A 11 4.66 -9.40 -9.25
CA LYS A 11 4.26 -10.07 -10.50
C LYS A 11 3.29 -11.24 -10.29
N LYS A 12 3.22 -11.80 -9.08
CA LYS A 12 2.27 -12.89 -8.78
C LYS A 12 0.81 -12.46 -8.94
N LEU A 13 0.53 -11.17 -8.72
CA LEU A 13 -0.81 -10.62 -8.88
C LEU A 13 -1.20 -10.42 -10.36
N GLU A 14 -0.25 -10.51 -11.31
CA GLU A 14 -0.59 -10.49 -12.74
C GLU A 14 -1.32 -11.78 -13.14
N ASP A 15 -0.88 -12.92 -12.59
CA ASP A 15 -1.47 -14.23 -12.86
C ASP A 15 -2.60 -14.60 -11.87
N ALA A 16 -2.53 -14.11 -10.63
CA ALA A 16 -3.47 -14.42 -9.55
C ALA A 16 -3.90 -13.16 -8.78
N PRO A 17 -4.69 -12.26 -9.41
CA PRO A 17 -5.15 -11.02 -8.78
C PRO A 17 -6.06 -11.25 -7.57
N GLU A 18 -6.75 -12.39 -7.50
CA GLU A 18 -7.64 -12.79 -6.41
C GLU A 18 -6.94 -12.88 -5.05
N GLY A 19 -5.61 -13.09 -5.03
CA GLY A 19 -4.84 -13.11 -3.78
C GLY A 19 -4.95 -11.81 -2.99
N LEU A 20 -5.16 -10.67 -3.68
CA LEU A 20 -5.40 -9.39 -3.01
C LEU A 20 -6.73 -9.37 -2.23
N ASN A 21 -7.74 -10.10 -2.72
CA ASN A 21 -9.04 -10.19 -2.04
C ASN A 21 -8.99 -11.14 -0.85
N GLU A 22 -8.21 -12.21 -0.93
CA GLU A 22 -8.09 -13.22 0.14
C GLU A 22 -7.23 -12.73 1.31
N ASP A 23 -6.09 -12.11 1.01
CA ASP A 23 -5.18 -11.55 2.02
C ASP A 23 -4.60 -10.21 1.55
N PRO A 24 -5.31 -9.10 1.79
CA PRO A 24 -4.94 -7.76 1.32
C PRO A 24 -3.68 -7.18 2.00
N TYR A 25 -3.22 -7.77 3.12
CA TYR A 25 -2.02 -7.30 3.82
C TYR A 25 -0.82 -8.22 3.61
N GLY A 26 -1.03 -9.52 3.36
CA GLY A 26 0.02 -10.43 2.91
C GLY A 26 0.36 -10.26 1.43
N ASN A 27 -0.61 -9.85 0.60
CA ASN A 27 -0.40 -9.51 -0.80
C ASN A 27 -0.23 -8.00 -0.97
N TRP A 28 0.89 -7.60 -1.53
CA TRP A 28 1.26 -6.21 -1.79
C TRP A 28 1.33 -5.97 -3.30
N ILE A 29 1.16 -4.73 -3.74
CA ILE A 29 1.16 -4.37 -5.17
C ILE A 29 2.57 -3.95 -5.62
N VAL A 30 3.20 -3.04 -4.88
CA VAL A 30 4.50 -2.47 -5.20
C VAL A 30 5.29 -2.16 -3.93
N LYS A 31 6.61 -2.33 -3.97
CA LYS A 31 7.55 -1.83 -2.94
C LYS A 31 8.29 -0.63 -3.50
N ILE A 32 8.32 0.42 -2.71
CA ILE A 32 8.89 1.72 -3.10
C ILE A 32 9.94 2.12 -2.06
N GLU A 33 11.10 2.57 -2.55
CA GLU A 33 12.09 3.28 -1.75
C GLU A 33 11.59 4.70 -1.49
N ILE A 34 11.51 5.05 -0.20
CA ILE A 34 10.99 6.34 0.24
C ILE A 34 12.08 7.40 0.07
N LEU A 35 11.80 8.45 -0.71
CA LEU A 35 12.74 9.56 -0.88
C LEU A 35 12.60 10.61 0.23
N ASP A 36 11.39 10.80 0.76
CA ASP A 36 11.11 11.72 1.87
C ASP A 36 10.21 11.05 2.91
N ALA A 37 10.77 10.77 4.09
CA ALA A 37 10.07 10.12 5.18
C ALA A 37 9.00 11.02 5.83
N THR A 38 9.08 12.35 5.68
CA THR A 38 8.09 13.28 6.25
C THR A 38 6.73 13.15 5.57
N GLU A 39 6.68 12.64 4.34
CA GLU A 39 5.43 12.36 3.64
C GLU A 39 4.60 11.27 4.34
N LEU A 40 5.22 10.41 5.16
CA LEU A 40 4.51 9.41 5.96
C LEU A 40 3.65 10.04 7.07
N GLU A 41 4.01 11.23 7.54
CA GLU A 41 3.25 11.94 8.58
C GLU A 41 1.93 12.50 8.04
N LYS A 42 1.84 12.69 6.71
CA LYS A 42 0.64 13.16 6.02
C LYS A 42 -0.37 12.04 5.76
N LEU A 43 0.01 10.78 6.02
CA LEU A 43 -0.87 9.63 5.80
C LEU A 43 -1.78 9.41 7.00
N LEU A 44 -2.95 8.83 6.72
CA LEU A 44 -3.92 8.48 7.75
C LEU A 44 -3.36 7.36 8.65
N LYS A 45 -3.53 7.54 9.95
CA LYS A 45 -3.36 6.46 10.94
C LYS A 45 -4.53 5.47 10.83
N SER A 46 -4.35 4.28 11.42
CA SER A 46 -5.32 3.17 11.31
C SER A 46 -6.74 3.56 11.77
N ASP A 47 -6.84 4.30 12.87
CA ASP A 47 -8.08 4.83 13.44
C ASP A 47 -8.73 5.87 12.52
N GLN A 48 -7.94 6.80 11.99
CA GLN A 48 -8.41 7.82 11.05
C GLN A 48 -8.91 7.21 9.74
N TYR A 49 -8.23 6.18 9.23
CA TYR A 49 -8.66 5.45 8.04
C TYR A 49 -9.96 4.68 8.28
N THR A 50 -10.10 4.03 9.45
CA THR A 50 -11.33 3.31 9.81
C THR A 50 -12.53 4.24 9.87
N ALA A 51 -12.38 5.43 10.48
CA ALA A 51 -13.43 6.44 10.52
C ALA A 51 -13.83 6.91 9.11
N CYS A 52 -12.85 7.18 8.24
CA CYS A 52 -13.09 7.61 6.85
C CYS A 52 -13.88 6.57 6.03
N CYS A 53 -13.73 5.27 6.29
CA CYS A 53 -14.47 4.22 5.59
C CYS A 53 -15.88 3.96 6.15
N GLN A 54 -16.21 4.55 7.29
CA GLN A 54 -17.52 4.40 7.95
C GLN A 54 -18.46 5.58 7.67
N GLU A 55 -17.98 6.60 6.96
CA GLU A 55 -18.77 7.70 6.37
C GLU A 55 -19.37 7.31 5.01
#